data_AF-A0A7W4K1E3-F1
#
_entry.id   AF-A0A7W4K1E3-F1
#
_cell.length_a   1.000
_cell.length_b   1.000
_cell.length_c   1.000
_cell.angle_alpha   90.00
_cell.angle_beta   90.00
_cell.angle_gamma   90.00
#
_symmetry.space_group_name_H-M   'P 1'
#
loop_
_entity.id
_entity.type
_entity.pdbx_description
1 polymer ?
#
loop_
_entity_poly.entity_id
_entity_poly.type
_entity_poly.pdbx_seq_one_letter_code
_entity_poly.pdbx_strand_id
1 'polypeptide(L)'
;MLSQRRKSSAFRAMFLLALLGGMASAHAQHMNAADAPCRAMTQNHPLVACLAAAEKQADLQRASTYRQITDAVTSQTRMELDRSERAWTAYRDAFCDTEYDSFAGGSGGPPARLACLEALTRHHIADLQTAFHWRVEKFGGTALSNTP
;
A
#
# COMPACT_ATOMS: atom_id res chain seq x y z
N MET A 1 -39.92 -13.16 48.64
CA MET A 1 -39.99 -12.98 47.17
C MET A 1 -39.30 -11.68 46.78
N LEU A 2 -37.97 -11.67 46.86
CA LEU A 2 -37.09 -10.59 46.41
C LEU A 2 -36.14 -11.19 45.37
N SER A 3 -35.61 -10.36 44.47
CA SER A 3 -34.31 -10.59 43.80
C SER A 3 -34.26 -11.16 42.36
N GLN A 4 -35.34 -11.23 41.57
CA GLN A 4 -35.23 -11.75 40.19
C GLN A 4 -35.39 -10.73 39.04
N ARG A 5 -36.12 -9.62 39.22
CA ARG A 5 -36.40 -8.70 38.08
C ARG A 5 -35.32 -7.67 37.75
N ARG A 6 -34.45 -7.29 38.70
CA ARG A 6 -33.39 -6.29 38.45
C ARG A 6 -32.18 -6.86 37.68
N LYS A 7 -31.92 -8.18 37.79
CA LYS A 7 -30.75 -8.83 37.16
C LYS A 7 -30.89 -8.96 35.63
N SER A 8 -32.10 -9.22 35.11
CA SER A 8 -32.33 -9.40 33.67
C SER A 8 -32.14 -8.14 32.83
N SER A 9 -32.40 -6.95 33.39
CA SER A 9 -32.32 -5.69 32.63
C SER A 9 -30.88 -5.24 32.40
N ALA A 10 -30.01 -5.41 33.41
CA ALA A 10 -28.58 -5.11 33.28
C ALA A 10 -27.89 -6.07 32.31
N PHE A 11 -28.27 -7.36 32.31
CA PHE A 11 -27.72 -8.36 31.39
C PHE A 11 -28.13 -8.08 29.92
N ARG A 12 -29.39 -7.65 29.69
CA ARG A 12 -29.86 -7.22 28.36
C ARG A 12 -29.18 -5.95 27.86
N ALA A 13 -28.98 -4.96 28.73
CA ALA A 13 -28.27 -3.73 28.37
C ALA A 13 -26.79 -3.97 28.05
N MET A 14 -26.14 -4.88 28.79
CA MET A 14 -24.75 -5.27 28.54
C MET A 14 -24.59 -6.08 27.24
N PHE A 15 -25.58 -6.90 26.87
CA PHE A 15 -25.61 -7.60 25.58
C PHE A 15 -25.84 -6.67 24.38
N LEU A 16 -26.63 -5.60 24.55
CA LEU A 16 -26.88 -4.59 23.52
C LEU A 16 -25.68 -3.67 23.27
N LEU A 17 -24.91 -3.32 24.31
CA LEU A 17 -23.66 -2.55 24.13
C LEU A 17 -22.55 -3.37 23.43
N ALA A 18 -22.51 -4.68 23.61
CA ALA A 18 -21.52 -5.55 22.96
C ALA A 18 -21.72 -5.68 21.44
N LEU A 19 -22.95 -5.52 20.94
CA LEU A 19 -23.27 -5.57 19.51
C LEU A 19 -22.91 -4.29 18.75
N LEU A 20 -22.68 -3.18 19.45
CA LEU A 20 -22.31 -1.88 18.85
C LEU A 20 -20.79 -1.66 18.75
N GLY A 21 -19.97 -2.47 19.43
CA GLY A 21 -18.50 -2.36 19.42
C GLY A 21 -17.78 -3.36 18.50
N GLY A 22 -18.53 -4.16 17.73
CA GLY A 22 -18.02 -5.39 17.10
C GLY A 22 -18.05 -5.42 15.57
N MET A 23 -18.16 -4.29 14.87
CA MET A 23 -17.79 -4.27 13.44
C MET A 23 -16.29 -4.03 13.36
N ALA A 24 -15.53 -5.10 13.63
CA ALA A 24 -14.12 -5.14 13.30
C ALA A 24 -13.95 -4.67 11.86
N SER A 25 -13.12 -3.66 11.67
CA SER A 25 -12.80 -3.05 10.38
C SER A 25 -12.63 -4.13 9.31
N ALA A 26 -13.53 -4.20 8.34
CA ALA A 26 -13.33 -4.96 7.11
C ALA A 26 -12.26 -4.30 6.20
N HIS A 27 -11.25 -3.67 6.81
CA HIS A 27 -10.14 -2.99 6.19
C HIS A 27 -8.88 -3.76 6.55
N ALA A 28 -8.64 -4.88 5.89
CA ALA A 28 -7.39 -5.62 6.08
C ALA A 28 -6.75 -6.06 4.76
N GLN A 29 -7.19 -5.54 3.61
CA GLN A 29 -6.64 -5.90 2.30
C GLN A 29 -6.52 -4.68 1.41
N HIS A 30 -5.38 -4.56 0.71
CA HIS A 30 -5.07 -3.39 -0.14
C HIS A 30 -6.13 -3.16 -1.24
N MET A 31 -6.73 -4.22 -1.79
CA MET A 31 -7.78 -4.08 -2.82
C MET A 31 -9.08 -3.45 -2.30
N ASN A 32 -9.28 -3.44 -0.98
CA ASN A 32 -10.46 -2.89 -0.31
C ASN A 32 -10.16 -1.55 0.39
N ALA A 33 -8.94 -1.02 0.24
CA ALA A 33 -8.56 0.26 0.82
C ALA A 33 -9.39 1.41 0.21
N ALA A 34 -9.57 2.49 0.99
CA ALA A 34 -10.41 3.61 0.57
C ALA A 34 -9.88 4.30 -0.70
N ASP A 35 -8.56 4.32 -0.84
CA ASP A 35 -7.77 4.88 -1.93
C ASP A 35 -7.34 3.83 -2.97
N ALA A 36 -7.82 2.59 -2.86
CA ALA A 36 -7.50 1.55 -3.84
C ALA A 36 -7.98 1.96 -5.24
N PRO A 37 -7.12 1.83 -6.28
CA PRO A 37 -7.60 1.96 -7.64
C PRO A 37 -8.64 0.87 -7.92
N CYS A 38 -9.51 1.12 -8.90
CA CYS A 38 -10.50 0.13 -9.35
C CYS A 38 -11.61 -0.21 -8.32
N ARG A 39 -11.74 0.53 -7.21
CA ARG A 39 -12.72 0.27 -6.12
C ARG A 39 -14.19 0.16 -6.57
N ALA A 40 -14.56 0.79 -7.68
CA ALA A 40 -15.92 0.73 -8.22
C ALA A 40 -16.24 -0.60 -8.92
N MET A 41 -15.25 -1.47 -9.14
CA MET A 41 -15.42 -2.73 -9.84
C MET A 41 -15.81 -3.86 -8.87
N THR A 42 -16.99 -4.45 -9.08
CA THR A 42 -17.51 -5.55 -8.26
C THR A 42 -17.31 -6.93 -8.87
N GLN A 43 -16.83 -7.00 -10.11
CA GLN A 43 -16.57 -8.25 -10.84
C GLN A 43 -15.07 -8.55 -10.89
N ASN A 44 -14.68 -9.80 -10.59
CA ASN A 44 -13.28 -10.21 -10.46
C ASN A 44 -12.44 -10.03 -11.73
N HIS A 45 -12.97 -10.38 -12.92
CA HIS A 45 -12.17 -10.30 -14.16
C HIS A 45 -11.86 -8.84 -14.58
N PRO A 46 -12.85 -7.92 -14.65
CA PRO A 46 -12.57 -6.50 -14.84
C PRO A 46 -11.65 -5.91 -13.75
N LEU A 47 -11.83 -6.32 -12.50
CA LEU A 47 -11.01 -5.87 -11.37
C LEU A 47 -9.53 -6.22 -11.55
N VAL A 48 -9.21 -7.48 -11.86
CA VAL A 48 -7.82 -7.93 -12.06
C VAL A 48 -7.14 -7.16 -13.20
N ALA A 49 -7.83 -6.97 -14.33
CA ALA A 49 -7.26 -6.23 -15.46
C ALA A 49 -6.98 -4.76 -15.11
N CYS A 50 -7.90 -4.12 -14.38
CA CYS A 50 -7.72 -2.75 -13.92
C CYS A 50 -6.55 -2.65 -12.93
N LEU A 51 -6.47 -3.55 -11.95
CA LEU A 51 -5.39 -3.54 -10.95
C LEU A 51 -4.03 -3.83 -11.59
N ALA A 52 -3.95 -4.70 -12.60
CA ALA A 52 -2.71 -4.93 -13.35
C ALA A 52 -2.25 -3.67 -14.10
N ALA A 53 -3.18 -2.89 -14.67
CA ALA A 53 -2.85 -1.62 -15.29
C ALA A 53 -2.39 -0.58 -14.26
N ALA A 54 -3.04 -0.51 -13.10
CA ALA A 54 -2.70 0.41 -12.02
C ALA A 54 -1.32 0.10 -11.41
N GLU A 55 -1.03 -1.17 -11.14
CA GLU A 55 0.26 -1.65 -10.65
C GLU A 55 1.39 -1.27 -11.62
N LYS A 56 1.21 -1.57 -12.92
CA LYS A 56 2.18 -1.20 -13.96
C LYS A 56 2.43 0.30 -14.01
N GLN A 57 1.37 1.11 -13.89
CA GLN A 57 1.49 2.56 -13.89
C GLN A 57 2.26 3.06 -12.67
N ALA A 58 2.01 2.50 -11.48
CA ALA A 58 2.75 2.82 -10.27
C ALA A 58 4.24 2.45 -10.42
N ASP A 59 4.56 1.30 -10.99
CA ASP A 59 5.93 0.87 -11.23
C ASP A 59 6.67 1.80 -12.20
N LEU A 60 6.02 2.21 -13.30
CA LEU A 60 6.58 3.21 -14.22
C LEU A 60 6.84 4.56 -13.53
N GLN A 61 5.93 4.99 -12.66
CA GLN A 61 6.08 6.22 -11.89
C GLN A 61 7.24 6.11 -10.90
N ARG A 62 7.35 5.01 -10.16
CA ARG A 62 8.48 4.76 -9.23
C ARG A 62 9.81 4.80 -9.98
N ALA A 63 9.90 4.12 -11.12
CA ALA A 63 11.13 4.13 -11.93
C ALA A 63 11.49 5.55 -12.42
N SER A 64 10.49 6.37 -12.77
CA SER A 64 10.70 7.77 -13.15
C SER A 64 11.18 8.62 -11.97
N THR A 65 10.53 8.52 -10.81
CA THR A 65 10.92 9.22 -9.57
C THR A 65 12.33 8.86 -9.15
N TYR A 66 12.67 7.56 -9.15
CA TYR A 66 14.02 7.10 -8.85
C TYR A 66 15.05 7.73 -9.81
N ARG A 67 14.82 7.71 -11.13
CA ARG A 67 15.75 8.34 -12.10
C ARG A 67 15.99 9.82 -11.78
N GLN A 68 14.92 10.59 -11.57
CA GLN A 68 15.02 12.02 -11.23
C GLN A 68 15.84 12.26 -9.96
N ILE A 69 15.68 11.41 -8.95
CA ILE A 69 16.47 11.49 -7.71
C ILE A 69 17.93 11.16 -7.99
N THR A 70 18.20 10.06 -8.70
CA THR A 70 19.58 9.64 -8.96
C THR A 70 20.36 10.68 -9.76
N ASP A 71 19.69 11.42 -10.65
CA ASP A 71 20.30 12.51 -11.42
C ASP A 71 20.55 13.76 -10.57
N ALA A 72 19.96 13.89 -9.38
CA ALA A 72 20.10 15.05 -8.51
C ALA A 72 20.98 14.81 -7.25
N VAL A 73 21.56 13.61 -7.10
CA VAL A 73 22.35 13.21 -5.92
C VAL A 73 23.78 12.82 -6.30
N THR A 74 24.66 12.74 -5.29
CA THR A 74 26.06 12.32 -5.48
C THR A 74 26.13 10.82 -5.82
N SER A 75 27.27 10.37 -6.33
CA SER A 75 27.51 8.94 -6.59
C SER A 75 27.36 8.07 -5.34
N GLN A 76 27.84 8.53 -4.18
CA GLN A 76 27.68 7.81 -2.92
C GLN A 76 26.20 7.68 -2.53
N THR A 77 25.43 8.78 -2.57
CA THR A 77 23.99 8.74 -2.25
C THR A 77 23.23 7.86 -3.25
N ARG A 78 23.59 7.89 -4.54
CA ARG A 78 23.02 6.98 -5.55
C ARG A 78 23.26 5.52 -5.16
N MET A 79 24.48 5.13 -4.78
CA MET A 79 24.78 3.75 -4.37
C MET A 79 23.96 3.30 -3.14
N GLU A 80 23.78 4.18 -2.16
CA GLU A 80 22.95 3.90 -0.98
C GLU A 80 21.47 3.80 -1.34
N LEU A 81 20.97 4.68 -2.20
CA LEU A 81 19.60 4.61 -2.72
C LEU A 81 19.37 3.30 -3.48
N ASP A 82 20.29 2.88 -4.34
CA ASP A 82 20.19 1.62 -5.08
C ASP A 82 20.07 0.41 -4.14
N ARG A 83 20.80 0.44 -3.03
CA ARG A 83 20.70 -0.59 -2.00
C ARG A 83 19.34 -0.56 -1.31
N SER A 84 18.85 0.64 -0.98
CA SER A 84 17.53 0.82 -0.38
C SER A 84 16.42 0.32 -1.30
N GLU A 85 16.44 0.69 -2.59
CA GLU A 85 15.46 0.27 -3.60
C GLU A 85 15.41 -1.24 -3.78
N ARG A 86 16.57 -1.92 -3.80
CA ARG A 86 16.63 -3.39 -3.85
C ARG A 86 16.02 -4.04 -2.62
N ALA A 87 16.33 -3.52 -1.43
CA ALA A 87 15.78 -4.02 -0.18
C ALA A 87 14.26 -3.81 -0.11
N TRP A 88 13.79 -2.64 -0.54
CA TRP A 88 12.37 -2.33 -0.61
C TRP A 88 11.62 -3.24 -1.58
N THR A 89 12.16 -3.49 -2.79
CA THR A 89 11.52 -4.40 -3.75
C THR A 89 11.39 -5.82 -3.18
N ALA A 90 12.44 -6.33 -2.51
CA ALA A 90 12.38 -7.63 -1.86
C ALA A 90 11.32 -7.69 -0.75
N TYR A 91 11.20 -6.63 0.07
CA TYR A 91 10.15 -6.51 1.08
C TYR A 91 8.75 -6.49 0.43
N ARG A 92 8.56 -5.64 -0.58
CA ARG A 92 7.27 -5.48 -1.29
C ARG A 92 6.80 -6.83 -1.83
N ASP A 93 7.66 -7.50 -2.58
CA ASP A 93 7.29 -8.73 -3.26
C ASP A 93 6.97 -9.83 -2.23
N ALA A 94 7.81 -10.00 -1.20
CA ALA A 94 7.55 -10.96 -0.12
C ALA A 94 6.25 -10.66 0.63
N PHE A 95 6.01 -9.39 0.99
CA PHE A 95 4.79 -8.99 1.68
C PHE A 95 3.54 -9.23 0.83
N CYS A 96 3.56 -8.83 -0.44
CA CYS A 96 2.42 -9.02 -1.33
C CYS A 96 2.17 -10.49 -1.70
N ASP A 97 3.21 -11.33 -1.71
CA ASP A 97 3.04 -12.78 -1.80
C ASP A 97 2.34 -13.35 -0.55
N THR A 98 2.65 -12.85 0.66
CA THR A 98 1.89 -13.27 1.86
C THR A 98 0.42 -12.84 1.82
N GLU A 99 0.11 -11.66 1.27
CA GLU A 99 -1.27 -11.21 1.12
C GLU A 99 -2.02 -12.05 0.08
N TYR A 100 -1.35 -12.45 -1.02
CA TYR A 100 -1.87 -13.41 -1.99
C TYR A 100 -2.16 -14.77 -1.33
N ASP A 101 -1.20 -15.31 -0.58
CA ASP A 101 -1.28 -16.63 0.04
C ASP A 101 -2.36 -16.71 1.13
N SER A 102 -2.74 -15.57 1.72
CA SER A 102 -3.86 -15.49 2.68
C SER A 102 -5.20 -15.98 2.10
N PHE A 103 -5.32 -16.05 0.78
CA PHE A 103 -6.49 -16.60 0.08
C PHE A 103 -6.44 -18.11 -0.15
N ALA A 104 -5.35 -18.81 0.20
CA ALA A 104 -5.19 -20.26 0.05
C ALA A 104 -5.55 -20.77 -1.36
N GLY A 105 -5.15 -20.04 -2.41
CA GLY A 105 -5.46 -20.36 -3.81
C GLY A 105 -6.86 -19.92 -4.29
N GLY A 106 -7.62 -19.21 -3.45
CA GLY A 106 -8.92 -18.64 -3.81
C GLY A 106 -8.85 -17.51 -4.85
N SER A 107 -9.98 -17.23 -5.50
CA SER A 107 -10.07 -16.25 -6.59
C SER A 107 -9.82 -14.79 -6.18
N GLY A 108 -9.78 -14.50 -4.88
CA GLY A 108 -9.41 -13.19 -4.36
C GLY A 108 -7.89 -12.96 -4.27
N GLY A 109 -7.06 -14.01 -4.35
CA GLY A 109 -5.60 -13.88 -4.27
C GLY A 109 -5.02 -12.98 -5.37
N PRO A 110 -5.30 -13.22 -6.67
CA PRO A 110 -4.77 -12.40 -7.75
C PRO A 110 -5.05 -10.89 -7.62
N PRO A 111 -6.31 -10.42 -7.41
CA PRO A 111 -6.54 -8.99 -7.21
C PRO A 111 -5.92 -8.47 -5.90
N ALA A 112 -5.81 -9.27 -4.83
CA ALA A 112 -5.11 -8.87 -3.61
C ALA A 112 -3.66 -8.50 -3.88
N ARG A 113 -2.95 -9.38 -4.57
CA ARG A 113 -1.53 -9.20 -4.88
C ARG A 113 -1.27 -7.95 -5.71
N LEU A 114 -2.08 -7.75 -6.76
CA LEU A 114 -1.94 -6.58 -7.64
C LEU A 114 -2.23 -5.27 -6.91
N ALA A 115 -3.27 -5.24 -6.09
CA ALA A 115 -3.57 -4.06 -5.28
C ALA A 115 -2.47 -3.78 -4.24
N CYS A 116 -1.89 -4.82 -3.64
CA CYS A 116 -0.76 -4.68 -2.73
C CYS A 116 0.46 -4.06 -3.40
N LEU A 117 0.84 -4.60 -4.57
CA LEU A 117 1.97 -4.10 -5.33
C LEU A 117 1.78 -2.64 -5.70
N GLU A 118 0.58 -2.26 -6.17
CA GLU A 118 0.24 -0.87 -6.44
C GLU A 118 0.36 0.00 -5.20
N ALA A 119 -0.32 -0.37 -4.11
CA ALA A 119 -0.40 0.46 -2.91
C ALA A 119 0.96 0.69 -2.27
N LEU A 120 1.77 -0.37 -2.11
CA LEU A 120 3.12 -0.25 -1.58
C LEU A 120 4.02 0.59 -2.51
N THR A 121 3.88 0.44 -3.83
CA THR A 121 4.64 1.25 -4.80
C THR A 121 4.26 2.72 -4.73
N ARG A 122 2.97 3.04 -4.59
CA ARG A 122 2.48 4.40 -4.39
C ARG A 122 2.98 5.03 -3.09
N HIS A 123 2.97 4.27 -1.98
CA HIS A 123 3.55 4.73 -0.72
C HIS A 123 5.06 5.00 -0.85
N HIS A 124 5.80 4.11 -1.51
CA HIS A 124 7.23 4.28 -1.70
C HIS A 124 7.57 5.48 -2.58
N ILE A 125 6.76 5.78 -3.60
CA ILE A 125 6.89 7.03 -4.36
C ILE A 125 6.76 8.24 -3.43
N ALA A 126 5.80 8.23 -2.50
CA ALA A 126 5.62 9.31 -1.54
C ALA A 126 6.80 9.43 -0.56
N ASP A 127 7.38 8.30 -0.13
CA ASP A 127 8.59 8.29 0.71
C ASP A 127 9.79 8.89 -0.04
N LEU A 128 9.98 8.48 -1.30
CA LEU A 128 11.03 9.02 -2.17
C LEU A 128 10.87 10.53 -2.40
N GLN A 129 9.65 10.99 -2.66
CA GLN A 129 9.36 12.41 -2.84
C GLN A 129 9.59 13.18 -1.53
N THR A 130 9.07 12.68 -0.42
CA THR A 130 9.29 13.29 0.91
C THR A 130 10.79 13.48 1.18
N ALA A 131 11.59 12.44 0.95
CA ALA A 131 13.02 12.44 1.24
C ALA A 131 13.84 13.31 0.27
N PHE A 132 13.50 13.34 -1.02
CA PHE A 132 14.38 13.87 -2.07
C PHE A 132 13.80 15.01 -2.91
N HIS A 133 12.54 15.43 -2.74
CA HIS A 133 11.94 16.47 -3.60
C HIS A 133 12.78 17.75 -3.65
N TRP A 134 13.27 18.25 -2.50
CA TRP A 134 14.10 19.45 -2.46
C TRP A 134 15.42 19.28 -3.22
N ARG A 135 16.03 18.08 -3.15
CA ARG A 135 17.24 17.77 -3.92
C ARG A 135 16.95 17.80 -5.42
N VAL A 136 15.86 17.19 -5.86
CA VAL A 136 15.46 17.20 -7.27
C VAL A 136 15.14 18.62 -7.74
N GLU A 137 14.38 19.40 -6.95
CA GLU A 137 14.00 20.79 -7.28
C GLU A 137 15.24 21.68 -7.47
N LYS A 138 16.26 21.55 -6.60
CA LYS A 138 17.45 22.40 -6.66
C LYS A 138 18.54 21.92 -7.61
N PHE A 139 18.63 20.61 -7.88
CA PHE A 139 19.79 20.02 -8.58
C PHE A 139 19.45 19.15 -9.79
N GLY A 140 18.17 18.88 -10.07
CA GLY A 140 17.73 17.99 -11.16
C GLY A 140 18.07 18.42 -12.59
N GLY A 141 18.63 19.63 -12.77
CA GLY A 141 19.13 20.14 -14.06
C GLY A 141 20.62 20.47 -14.10
N THR A 142 21.34 20.42 -12.97
CA THR A 142 22.75 20.87 -12.86
C THR A 142 23.76 19.73 -12.80
N ALA A 143 23.35 18.49 -12.56
CA ALA A 143 24.28 17.35 -12.56
C ALA A 143 24.85 17.02 -13.95
N LEU A 144 24.20 17.45 -15.03
CA LEU A 144 24.71 17.29 -16.40
C LEU A 144 25.83 18.28 -16.77
N SER A 145 26.08 19.34 -15.99
CA SER A 145 27.09 20.36 -16.32
C SER A 145 28.43 20.19 -15.59
N ASN A 146 28.51 19.29 -14.61
CA ASN A 146 29.71 19.10 -13.79
C ASN A 146 30.21 17.65 -13.91
N THR A 147 30.61 17.29 -15.13
CA THR A 147 31.53 16.16 -15.34
C THR A 147 32.89 16.79 -15.66
N PRO A 148 33.99 16.43 -14.95
CA PRO A 148 35.32 16.93 -15.28
C PRO A 148 35.78 16.47 -16.68
#